data_AF-A0A535J594-F1
#
_entry.id   AF-A0A535J594-F1
#
_cell.length_a   1.000
_cell.length_b   1.000
_cell.length_c   1.000
_cell.angle_alpha   90.00
_cell.angle_beta   90.00
_cell.angle_gamma   90.00
#
_symmetry.space_group_name_H-M   'P 1'
#
loop_
_entity.id
_entity.type
_entity.pdbx_description
1 polymer ?
#
loop_
_entity_poly.entity_id
_entity_poly.type
_entity_poly.pdbx_seq_one_letter_code
_entity_poly.pdbx_strand_id
1 'polypeptide(L)'
;YFGGPAWTWDPQRGQFYLHTFLPEQPDLNWRNSEVRTAMLNMVRGWLERGVDGFRLDVFNAFFKHVELRSNPRRVLGRRAYDRQRHAYDKDQPELQEFLAEFRAIVDEGRGRMTVGELFAADPRKAGVYAAERHLVFDFHLIEQPWRGDAFAAATAEREAIFGEGGWPTIVLSNHDQSRHVSRFADDAPARVADAIAKAAAVLELTLRGTPFLYYGEEIGLPDVPIPRAEIVDPPARRGGPIARAIAPWWNRDQARAPMPWSDAPNGGFSSHRPWLRMAPDAATRNVARQSADPTSVLSFYRRLVWLRRAHPALQVGTYRRLAASGDAFAYIRATEAETVAVAVNFGRGPARVVLESQTGGMGWRRLLGTHDAADDAVPGGSRLELRPYEAVVLGRG
;
A
#
# COMPACT_ATOMS: atom_id res chain seq x y z
N TYR A 1 -1.47 16.39 -14.17
CA TYR A 1 -0.56 15.59 -13.32
C TYR A 1 0.66 15.07 -14.08
N PHE A 2 0.49 14.39 -15.22
CA PHE A 2 1.57 13.75 -16.00
C PHE A 2 2.38 14.70 -16.91
N GLY A 3 2.47 15.99 -16.53
CA GLY A 3 3.17 17.02 -17.31
C GLY A 3 2.27 17.74 -18.32
N GLY A 4 2.64 18.99 -18.64
CA GLY A 4 1.86 19.86 -19.52
C GLY A 4 0.62 20.51 -18.87
N PRO A 5 -0.12 21.33 -19.63
CA PRO A 5 -1.42 21.85 -19.23
C PRO A 5 -2.44 20.73 -19.02
N ALA A 6 -3.43 20.96 -18.14
CA ALA A 6 -4.57 20.05 -17.94
C ALA A 6 -5.70 20.27 -18.97
N TRP A 7 -5.49 21.14 -19.95
CA TRP A 7 -6.47 21.50 -20.96
C TRP A 7 -5.86 21.29 -22.34
N THR A 8 -6.56 20.55 -23.19
CA THR A 8 -6.16 20.32 -24.59
C THR A 8 -7.21 20.90 -25.52
N TRP A 9 -6.77 21.60 -26.57
CA TRP A 9 -7.65 22.19 -27.57
C TRP A 9 -8.24 21.11 -28.49
N ASP A 10 -9.56 21.16 -28.69
CA ASP A 10 -10.27 20.37 -29.69
C ASP A 10 -10.71 21.28 -30.86
N PRO A 11 -10.09 21.14 -32.06
CA PRO A 11 -10.41 21.98 -33.20
C PRO A 11 -11.82 21.73 -33.76
N GLN A 12 -12.42 20.55 -33.55
CA GLN A 12 -13.76 20.27 -34.06
C GLN A 12 -14.84 21.08 -33.33
N ARG A 13 -14.62 21.31 -32.03
CA ARG A 13 -15.54 22.05 -31.18
C ARG A 13 -15.14 23.50 -30.95
N GLY A 14 -13.91 23.88 -31.29
CA GLY A 14 -13.38 25.21 -30.99
C GLY A 14 -13.30 25.48 -29.47
N GLN A 15 -13.03 24.45 -28.68
CA GLN A 15 -13.03 24.50 -27.21
C GLN A 15 -11.88 23.68 -26.62
N PHE A 16 -11.49 23.99 -25.38
CA PHE A 16 -10.61 23.11 -24.62
C PHE A 16 -11.43 22.05 -23.85
N TYR A 17 -10.88 20.85 -23.72
CA TYR A 17 -11.38 19.83 -22.78
C TYR A 17 -10.38 19.60 -21.65
N LEU A 18 -10.91 19.29 -20.46
CA LEU A 18 -10.12 19.04 -19.26
C LEU A 18 -9.62 17.59 -19.23
N HIS A 19 -8.38 17.40 -18.83
CA HIS A 19 -7.80 16.12 -18.47
C HIS A 19 -6.81 16.29 -17.30
N THR A 20 -7.10 15.66 -16.17
CA THR A 20 -6.23 15.67 -14.98
C THR A 20 -4.93 14.89 -15.26
N PHE A 21 -5.04 13.85 -16.09
CA PHE A 21 -3.95 12.93 -16.44
C PHE A 21 -3.48 13.14 -17.88
N LEU A 22 -3.52 12.12 -18.73
CA LEU A 22 -3.14 12.23 -20.14
C LEU A 22 -4.26 12.91 -20.96
N PRO A 23 -3.95 13.61 -22.06
CA PRO A 23 -4.97 14.12 -23.00
C PRO A 23 -5.95 13.06 -23.49
N GLU A 24 -5.51 11.81 -23.61
CA GLU A 24 -6.35 10.67 -23.97
C GLU A 24 -7.32 10.22 -22.85
N GLN A 25 -7.26 10.87 -21.68
CA GLN A 25 -8.09 10.60 -20.51
C GLN A 25 -8.90 11.86 -20.15
N PRO A 26 -9.90 12.25 -20.96
CA PRO A 26 -10.75 13.40 -20.65
C PRO A 26 -11.53 13.17 -19.36
N ASP A 27 -11.54 14.16 -18.47
CA ASP A 27 -12.29 14.09 -17.22
C ASP A 27 -13.79 14.14 -17.51
N LEU A 28 -14.55 13.23 -16.90
CA LEU A 28 -16.01 13.27 -16.93
C LEU A 28 -16.54 14.43 -16.09
N ASN A 29 -17.58 15.12 -16.59
CA ASN A 29 -18.29 16.13 -15.82
C ASN A 29 -19.37 15.48 -14.93
N TRP A 30 -19.00 15.15 -13.68
CA TRP A 30 -19.90 14.53 -12.71
C TRP A 30 -21.08 15.40 -12.25
N ARG A 31 -21.10 16.70 -12.60
CA ARG A 31 -22.27 17.57 -12.38
C ARG A 31 -23.37 17.39 -13.43
N ASN A 32 -23.06 16.74 -14.55
CA ASN A 32 -24.07 16.32 -15.50
C ASN A 32 -24.79 15.08 -14.94
N SER A 33 -26.11 15.19 -14.76
CA SER A 33 -26.94 14.12 -14.19
C SER A 33 -26.92 12.85 -15.03
N GLU A 34 -26.91 12.95 -16.36
CA GLU A 34 -26.83 11.79 -17.26
C GLU A 34 -25.50 11.05 -17.12
N VAL A 35 -24.39 11.78 -16.93
CA VAL A 35 -23.08 11.19 -16.63
C VAL A 35 -23.13 10.44 -15.29
N ARG A 36 -23.64 11.08 -14.23
CA ARG A 36 -23.78 10.45 -12.90
C ARG A 36 -24.62 9.17 -13.00
N THR A 37 -25.77 9.22 -13.65
CA THR A 37 -26.65 8.05 -13.87
C THR A 37 -25.96 6.96 -14.66
N ALA A 38 -25.29 7.28 -15.76
CA ALA A 38 -24.57 6.29 -16.57
C ALA A 38 -23.48 5.58 -15.78
N MET A 39 -22.70 6.32 -14.99
CA MET A 39 -21.64 5.75 -14.15
C MET A 39 -22.19 4.86 -13.04
N LEU A 40 -23.29 5.25 -12.38
CA LEU A 40 -23.92 4.43 -11.35
C LEU A 40 -24.60 3.17 -11.94
N ASN A 41 -25.14 3.25 -13.16
CA ASN A 41 -25.66 2.08 -13.85
C ASN A 41 -24.55 1.10 -14.24
N MET A 42 -23.38 1.59 -14.64
CA MET A 42 -22.19 0.76 -14.83
C MET A 42 -21.81 0.03 -13.54
N VAL A 43 -21.82 0.73 -12.39
CA VAL A 43 -21.54 0.16 -11.07
C VAL A 43 -22.54 -0.96 -10.74
N ARG A 44 -23.84 -0.72 -10.93
CA ARG A 44 -24.88 -1.74 -10.74
C ARG A 44 -24.68 -2.95 -11.64
N GLY A 45 -24.37 -2.75 -12.92
CA GLY A 45 -24.11 -3.84 -13.86
C GLY A 45 -22.94 -4.74 -13.44
N TRP A 46 -21.90 -4.20 -12.79
CA TRP A 46 -20.83 -5.02 -12.20
C TRP A 46 -21.29 -5.76 -10.93
N LEU A 47 -22.08 -5.11 -10.08
CA LEU A 47 -22.65 -5.73 -8.88
C LEU A 47 -23.61 -6.88 -9.22
N GLU A 48 -24.40 -6.75 -10.28
CA GLU A 48 -25.27 -7.81 -10.82
C GLU A 48 -24.45 -9.01 -11.33
N ARG A 49 -23.22 -8.77 -11.78
CA ARG A 49 -22.27 -9.81 -12.19
C ARG A 49 -21.52 -10.45 -11.01
N GLY A 50 -21.79 -10.01 -9.78
CA GLY A 50 -21.29 -10.65 -8.57
C GLY A 50 -19.93 -10.15 -8.08
N VAL A 51 -19.49 -8.93 -8.45
CA VAL A 51 -18.29 -8.35 -7.82
C VAL A 51 -18.55 -8.04 -6.33
N ASP A 52 -17.53 -8.27 -5.49
CA ASP A 52 -17.61 -8.05 -4.03
C ASP A 52 -17.34 -6.58 -3.63
N GLY A 53 -17.00 -5.72 -4.58
CA GLY A 53 -16.62 -4.35 -4.26
C GLY A 53 -15.89 -3.61 -5.35
N PHE A 54 -15.42 -2.41 -5.01
CA PHE A 54 -14.71 -1.53 -5.93
C PHE A 54 -13.50 -0.88 -5.28
N ARG A 55 -12.41 -0.76 -6.06
CA ARG A 55 -11.35 0.20 -5.82
C ARG A 55 -11.63 1.44 -6.67
N LEU A 56 -11.92 2.58 -6.04
CA LEU A 56 -12.23 3.82 -6.73
C LEU A 56 -10.94 4.58 -7.03
N ASP A 57 -10.57 4.62 -8.30
CA ASP A 57 -9.41 5.36 -8.80
C ASP A 57 -9.60 6.87 -8.58
N VAL A 58 -8.65 7.49 -7.87
CA VAL A 58 -8.51 8.95 -7.75
C VAL A 58 -9.86 9.66 -7.51
N PHE A 59 -10.67 9.11 -6.61
CA PHE A 59 -12.10 9.48 -6.49
C PHE A 59 -12.28 10.94 -6.09
N ASN A 60 -11.31 11.50 -5.35
CA ASN A 60 -11.34 12.90 -4.96
C ASN A 60 -11.12 13.88 -6.11
N ALA A 61 -10.81 13.41 -7.32
CA ALA A 61 -10.73 14.23 -8.51
C ALA A 61 -12.05 14.27 -9.33
N PHE A 62 -13.11 13.57 -8.94
CA PHE A 62 -14.35 13.50 -9.75
C PHE A 62 -14.99 14.88 -9.97
N PHE A 63 -15.01 15.70 -8.92
CA PHE A 63 -15.62 17.02 -8.98
C PHE A 63 -14.55 18.11 -9.07
N LYS A 64 -14.77 19.06 -9.99
CA LYS A 64 -14.00 20.31 -10.11
C LYS A 64 -14.85 21.48 -9.63
N HIS A 65 -14.23 22.58 -9.24
CA HIS A 65 -14.93 23.79 -8.85
C HIS A 65 -15.80 24.28 -10.02
N VAL A 66 -17.04 24.67 -9.74
CA VAL A 66 -18.05 25.01 -10.76
C VAL A 66 -17.59 26.12 -11.72
N GLU A 67 -16.85 27.10 -11.22
CA GLU A 67 -16.29 28.19 -12.03
C GLU A 67 -14.92 27.88 -12.69
N LEU A 68 -14.37 26.67 -12.50
CA LEU A 68 -13.07 26.26 -13.05
C LEU A 68 -11.93 27.26 -12.75
N ARG A 69 -11.92 27.80 -11.52
CA ARG A 69 -10.97 28.84 -11.08
C ARG A 69 -9.52 28.36 -11.17
N SER A 70 -8.62 29.29 -11.46
CA SER A 70 -7.18 29.06 -11.34
C SER A 70 -6.79 28.73 -9.89
N ASN A 71 -6.06 27.63 -9.71
CA ASN A 71 -5.51 27.27 -8.40
C ASN A 71 -4.53 28.34 -7.89
N PRO A 72 -4.53 28.64 -6.58
CA PRO A 72 -3.51 29.49 -5.98
C PRO A 72 -2.11 28.91 -6.18
N ARG A 73 -1.11 29.79 -6.34
CA ARG A 73 0.28 29.36 -6.46
C ARG A 73 0.85 28.84 -5.13
N ARG A 74 1.73 27.85 -5.22
CA ARG A 74 2.58 27.38 -4.12
C ARG A 74 4.04 27.65 -4.50
N VAL A 75 4.78 28.28 -3.59
CA VAL A 75 6.18 28.71 -3.84
C VAL A 75 7.11 27.51 -4.04
N LEU A 76 6.91 26.47 -3.25
CA LEU A 76 7.70 25.24 -3.28
C LEU A 76 7.05 24.21 -4.22
N GLY A 77 7.89 23.48 -4.96
CA GLY A 77 7.46 22.37 -5.81
C GLY A 77 8.46 22.11 -6.93
N ARG A 78 8.76 20.83 -7.20
CA ARG A 78 9.68 20.44 -8.27
C ARG A 78 9.03 20.52 -9.64
N ARG A 79 7.75 20.15 -9.74
CA ARG A 79 6.97 20.15 -10.99
C ARG A 79 6.02 21.35 -11.06
N ALA A 80 5.55 21.68 -12.26
CA ALA A 80 4.48 22.68 -12.42
C ALA A 80 3.19 22.32 -11.66
N TYR A 81 2.91 21.03 -11.53
CA TYR A 81 1.83 20.51 -10.69
C TYR A 81 2.06 20.89 -9.21
N ASP A 82 3.22 20.53 -8.64
CA ASP A 82 3.53 20.73 -7.22
C ASP A 82 3.56 22.21 -6.79
N ARG A 83 3.73 23.14 -7.74
CA ARG A 83 3.73 24.59 -7.54
C ARG A 83 2.33 25.20 -7.48
N GLN A 84 1.29 24.38 -7.29
CA GLN A 84 -0.09 24.80 -7.10
C GLN A 84 -0.63 24.31 -5.75
N ARG A 85 -1.51 25.11 -5.15
CA ARG A 85 -2.40 24.64 -4.09
C ARG A 85 -3.67 24.14 -4.77
N HIS A 86 -3.83 22.83 -4.87
CA HIS A 86 -4.92 22.17 -5.57
C HIS A 86 -6.25 22.28 -4.81
N ALA A 87 -6.87 23.46 -4.89
CA ALA A 87 -8.08 23.83 -4.17
C ALA A 87 -9.36 23.73 -5.03
N TYR A 88 -9.21 23.80 -6.35
CA TYR A 88 -10.33 23.91 -7.28
C TYR A 88 -10.43 22.75 -8.27
N ASP A 89 -9.39 21.93 -8.38
CA ASP A 89 -9.29 20.83 -9.34
C ASP A 89 -9.50 19.43 -8.72
N LYS A 90 -9.77 19.37 -7.40
CA LYS A 90 -10.10 18.16 -6.65
C LYS A 90 -10.73 18.52 -5.29
N ASP A 91 -11.13 17.50 -4.53
CA ASP A 91 -11.63 17.58 -3.15
C ASP A 91 -12.83 18.54 -2.98
N GLN A 92 -13.70 18.60 -3.98
CA GLN A 92 -14.90 19.46 -3.91
C GLN A 92 -15.97 18.83 -2.99
N PRO A 93 -16.79 19.64 -2.30
CA PRO A 93 -17.69 19.18 -1.25
C PRO A 93 -18.73 18.16 -1.71
N GLU A 94 -19.16 18.22 -2.97
CA GLU A 94 -20.14 17.28 -3.56
C GLU A 94 -19.68 15.82 -3.52
N LEU A 95 -18.36 15.59 -3.35
CA LEU A 95 -17.81 14.26 -3.25
C LEU A 95 -18.40 13.47 -2.06
N GLN A 96 -18.65 14.10 -0.92
CA GLN A 96 -19.17 13.39 0.25
C GLN A 96 -20.57 12.83 0.00
N GLU A 97 -21.44 13.64 -0.62
CA GLU A 97 -22.79 13.21 -0.99
C GLU A 97 -22.73 12.07 -2.03
N PHE A 98 -21.85 12.20 -3.03
CA PHE A 98 -21.64 11.14 -4.02
C PHE A 98 -21.14 9.84 -3.37
N LEU A 99 -20.20 9.91 -2.43
CA LEU A 99 -19.70 8.71 -1.74
C LEU A 99 -20.79 8.04 -0.91
N ALA A 100 -21.66 8.82 -0.26
CA ALA A 100 -22.81 8.28 0.46
C ALA A 100 -23.79 7.55 -0.46
N GLU A 101 -24.12 8.13 -1.62
CA GLU A 101 -24.95 7.49 -2.65
C GLU A 101 -24.28 6.23 -3.20
N PHE A 102 -23.01 6.32 -3.59
CA PHE A 102 -22.24 5.18 -4.08
C PHE A 102 -22.22 4.04 -3.06
N ARG A 103 -22.00 4.39 -1.78
CA ARG A 103 -22.00 3.43 -0.68
C ARG A 103 -23.37 2.76 -0.53
N ALA A 104 -24.46 3.52 -0.59
CA ALA A 104 -25.81 2.98 -0.49
C ALA A 104 -26.08 1.91 -1.57
N ILE A 105 -25.66 2.16 -2.81
CA ILE A 105 -25.77 1.19 -3.91
C ILE A 105 -24.95 -0.08 -3.65
N VAL A 106 -23.72 0.06 -3.14
CA VAL A 106 -22.87 -1.09 -2.84
C VAL A 106 -23.42 -1.91 -1.66
N ASP A 107 -24.00 -1.26 -0.65
CA ASP A 107 -24.59 -1.88 0.54
C ASP A 107 -25.88 -2.67 0.27
N GLU A 108 -26.50 -2.51 -0.90
CA GLU A 108 -27.61 -3.38 -1.33
C GLU A 108 -27.18 -4.87 -1.33
N GLY A 109 -25.89 -5.15 -1.52
CA GLY A 109 -25.31 -6.49 -1.37
C GLY A 109 -24.57 -6.68 -0.04
N ARG A 110 -24.79 -7.83 0.61
CA ARG A 110 -24.11 -8.17 1.86
C ARG A 110 -22.60 -8.35 1.67
N GLY A 111 -21.81 -7.85 2.62
CA GLY A 111 -20.37 -8.11 2.70
C GLY A 111 -19.51 -7.33 1.69
N ARG A 112 -20.09 -6.38 0.95
CA ARG A 112 -19.36 -5.65 -0.08
C ARG A 112 -18.52 -4.51 0.47
N MET A 113 -17.32 -4.34 -0.09
CA MET A 113 -16.37 -3.30 0.32
C MET A 113 -16.07 -2.29 -0.78
N THR A 114 -15.66 -1.10 -0.38
CA THR A 114 -15.14 -0.08 -1.30
C THR A 114 -13.83 0.46 -0.75
N VAL A 115 -12.84 0.70 -1.60
CA VAL A 115 -11.60 1.37 -1.21
C VAL A 115 -11.29 2.50 -2.19
N GLY A 116 -11.24 3.74 -1.70
CA GLY A 116 -10.88 4.90 -2.52
C GLY A 116 -9.38 5.14 -2.56
N GLU A 117 -8.84 5.52 -3.71
CA GLU A 117 -7.51 6.13 -3.79
C GLU A 117 -7.62 7.65 -3.79
N LEU A 118 -6.88 8.31 -2.90
CA LEU A 118 -6.75 9.76 -2.92
C LEU A 118 -5.65 10.23 -3.87
N PHE A 119 -5.98 11.25 -4.65
CA PHE A 119 -4.99 12.08 -5.31
C PHE A 119 -4.09 12.76 -4.26
N ALA A 120 -2.82 12.37 -4.23
CA ALA A 120 -1.76 12.93 -3.38
C ALA A 120 -1.93 12.70 -1.86
N ALA A 121 -2.21 11.45 -1.48
CA ALA A 121 -1.78 10.80 -0.23
C ALA A 121 -1.86 11.62 1.10
N ASP A 122 -2.91 12.41 1.31
CA ASP A 122 -3.10 13.12 2.57
C ASP A 122 -3.81 12.20 3.59
N PRO A 123 -3.14 11.76 4.67
CA PRO A 123 -3.73 10.83 5.64
C PRO A 123 -4.94 11.44 6.36
N ARG A 124 -4.98 12.77 6.55
CA ARG A 124 -6.12 13.43 7.20
C ARG A 124 -7.35 13.36 6.30
N LYS A 125 -7.17 13.52 4.99
CA LYS A 125 -8.27 13.31 4.02
C LYS A 125 -8.70 11.85 3.96
N ALA A 126 -7.76 10.92 4.09
CA ALA A 126 -8.10 9.49 4.16
C ALA A 126 -9.02 9.21 5.35
N GLY A 127 -8.72 9.76 6.53
CA GLY A 127 -9.60 9.67 7.69
C GLY A 127 -10.97 10.32 7.50
N VAL A 128 -11.06 11.46 6.81
CA VAL A 128 -12.34 12.17 6.55
C VAL A 128 -13.26 11.38 5.62
N TYR A 129 -12.71 10.73 4.59
CA TYR A 129 -13.51 9.99 3.62
C TYR A 129 -13.72 8.53 4.01
N ALA A 130 -12.94 8.00 4.96
CA ALA A 130 -13.14 6.66 5.47
C ALA A 130 -14.46 6.56 6.25
N ALA A 131 -15.17 5.47 6.03
CA ALA A 131 -16.39 5.09 6.74
C ALA A 131 -16.37 3.57 6.98
N GLU A 132 -17.30 3.05 7.79
CA GLU A 132 -17.29 1.66 8.31
C GLU A 132 -16.89 0.61 7.25
N ARG A 133 -17.44 0.71 6.03
CA ARG A 133 -17.12 -0.21 4.92
C ARG A 133 -16.54 0.48 3.68
N HIS A 134 -16.31 1.79 3.77
CA HIS A 134 -15.59 2.56 2.76
C HIS A 134 -14.18 2.85 3.27
N LEU A 135 -13.24 2.03 2.81
CA LEU A 135 -11.82 2.20 3.07
C LEU A 135 -11.26 3.32 2.20
N VAL A 136 -10.13 3.88 2.61
CA VAL A 136 -9.34 4.77 1.78
C VAL A 136 -7.91 4.29 1.84
N PHE A 137 -7.25 4.19 0.68
CA PHE A 137 -5.84 3.90 0.60
C PHE A 137 -5.05 4.96 1.35
N ASP A 138 -4.54 4.54 2.49
CA ASP A 138 -3.66 5.28 3.35
C ASP A 138 -2.21 5.00 2.94
N PHE A 139 -1.65 5.96 2.19
CA PHE A 139 -0.29 5.89 1.70
C PHE A 139 0.75 6.44 2.70
N HIS A 140 0.37 6.66 3.95
CA HIS A 140 1.31 7.23 4.91
C HIS A 140 2.50 6.30 5.21
N LEU A 141 2.27 4.97 5.26
CA LEU A 141 3.33 3.98 5.50
C LEU A 141 4.18 3.66 4.26
N ILE A 142 3.59 3.66 3.05
CA ILE A 142 4.33 3.39 1.79
C ILE A 142 5.39 4.46 1.52
N GLU A 143 5.18 5.68 2.01
CA GLU A 143 6.09 6.84 1.88
C GLU A 143 7.20 6.87 2.94
N GLN A 144 7.16 6.03 3.99
CA GLN A 144 8.16 6.05 5.05
C GLN A 144 9.47 5.37 4.62
N PRO A 145 10.63 5.88 5.09
CA PRO A 145 11.88 5.13 5.02
C PRO A 145 11.82 3.90 5.94
N TRP A 146 12.63 2.86 5.65
CA TRP A 146 12.77 1.69 6.51
C TRP A 146 13.54 2.03 7.80
N ARG A 147 12.84 2.64 8.76
CA ARG A 147 13.33 2.99 10.09
C ARG A 147 12.22 2.82 11.13
N GLY A 148 12.56 2.27 12.30
CA GLY A 148 11.60 2.00 13.35
C GLY A 148 10.95 3.27 13.91
N ASP A 149 11.70 4.37 14.00
CA ASP A 149 11.18 5.66 14.47
C ASP A 149 10.19 6.30 13.48
N ALA A 150 10.48 6.23 12.18
CA ALA A 150 9.60 6.70 11.12
C ALA A 150 8.29 5.92 11.09
N PHE A 151 8.35 4.58 11.11
CA PHE A 151 7.15 3.73 11.15
C PHE A 151 6.34 3.93 12.42
N ALA A 152 7.00 4.16 13.57
CA ALA A 152 6.30 4.40 14.82
C ALA A 152 5.59 5.77 14.84
N ALA A 153 6.24 6.82 14.34
CA ALA A 153 5.62 8.15 14.21
C ALA A 153 4.44 8.12 13.24
N ALA A 154 4.64 7.50 12.07
CA ALA A 154 3.60 7.33 11.07
C ALA A 154 2.41 6.53 11.58
N THR A 155 2.66 5.43 12.31
CA THR A 155 1.57 4.66 12.93
C THR A 155 0.84 5.47 14.00
N ALA A 156 1.55 6.23 14.83
CA ALA A 156 0.91 7.07 15.85
C ALA A 156 0.01 8.16 15.23
N GLU A 157 0.46 8.81 14.15
CA GLU A 157 -0.38 9.81 13.45
C GLU A 157 -1.61 9.16 12.83
N ARG A 158 -1.47 7.99 12.20
CA ARG A 158 -2.59 7.24 11.61
C ARG A 158 -3.63 6.85 12.67
N GLU A 159 -3.20 6.29 13.79
CA GLU A 159 -4.11 5.93 14.88
C GLU A 159 -4.84 7.16 15.45
N ALA A 160 -4.16 8.32 15.53
CA ALA A 160 -4.79 9.56 15.95
C ALA A 160 -5.82 10.11 14.92
N ILE A 161 -5.56 9.94 13.63
CA ILE A 161 -6.45 10.40 12.55
C ILE A 161 -7.70 9.52 12.44
N PHE A 162 -7.54 8.21 12.43
CA PHE A 162 -8.66 7.27 12.27
C PHE A 162 -9.42 7.06 13.58
N GLY A 163 -8.75 7.15 14.74
CA GLY A 163 -9.34 6.88 16.05
C GLY A 163 -9.85 5.45 16.17
N GLU A 164 -10.66 5.19 17.20
CA GLU A 164 -11.25 3.87 17.46
C GLU A 164 -12.32 3.48 16.42
N GLY A 165 -13.10 4.47 15.94
CA GLY A 165 -14.20 4.25 15.00
C GLY A 165 -13.81 4.19 13.52
N GLY A 166 -12.65 4.71 13.13
CA GLY A 166 -12.14 4.65 11.77
C GLY A 166 -11.29 3.40 11.51
N TRP A 167 -11.29 2.91 10.27
CA TRP A 167 -10.53 1.71 9.89
C TRP A 167 -9.52 2.01 8.78
N PRO A 168 -8.20 1.96 9.05
CA PRO A 168 -7.19 2.31 8.06
C PRO A 168 -6.87 1.12 7.13
N THR A 169 -6.18 1.41 6.03
CA THR A 169 -5.54 0.38 5.18
C THR A 169 -4.04 0.34 5.42
N ILE A 170 -3.42 -0.83 5.26
CA ILE A 170 -1.96 -0.96 5.24
C ILE A 170 -1.51 -1.30 3.83
N VAL A 171 -0.64 -0.48 3.26
CA VAL A 171 -0.11 -0.66 1.90
C VAL A 171 1.39 -0.40 1.93
N LEU A 172 2.20 -1.32 1.42
CA LEU A 172 3.64 -1.12 1.24
C LEU A 172 4.07 -1.09 -0.23
N SER A 173 3.30 -1.66 -1.14
CA SER A 173 3.53 -1.52 -2.59
C SER A 173 2.22 -1.40 -3.36
N ASN A 174 2.30 -0.86 -4.58
CA ASN A 174 1.23 -0.91 -5.55
C ASN A 174 1.81 -0.72 -6.96
N HIS A 175 0.93 -0.63 -7.95
CA HIS A 175 1.31 -0.45 -9.36
C HIS A 175 1.78 0.96 -9.75
N ASP A 176 1.76 1.93 -8.83
CA ASP A 176 2.20 3.32 -9.06
C ASP A 176 3.45 3.70 -8.27
N GLN A 177 3.87 2.86 -7.31
CA GLN A 177 5.02 3.07 -6.46
C GLN A 177 6.09 2.02 -6.75
N SER A 178 7.34 2.37 -6.49
CA SER A 178 8.44 1.40 -6.36
C SER A 178 8.04 0.27 -5.42
N ARG A 179 8.54 -0.95 -5.59
CA ARG A 179 8.27 -2.09 -4.70
C ARG A 179 8.96 -1.89 -3.34
N HIS A 180 8.30 -2.30 -2.25
CA HIS A 180 8.80 -2.03 -0.90
C HIS A 180 10.21 -2.58 -0.67
N VAL A 181 10.51 -3.77 -1.19
CA VAL A 181 11.83 -4.39 -1.00
C VAL A 181 12.94 -3.56 -1.64
N SER A 182 12.71 -2.93 -2.79
CA SER A 182 13.67 -2.02 -3.41
C SER A 182 13.83 -0.73 -2.62
N ARG A 183 12.74 -0.18 -2.08
CA ARG A 183 12.81 1.04 -1.24
C ARG A 183 13.49 0.80 0.10
N PHE A 184 13.28 -0.37 0.71
CA PHE A 184 13.71 -0.68 2.08
C PHE A 184 15.06 -1.36 2.17
N ALA A 185 15.42 -2.19 1.18
CA ALA A 185 16.68 -2.93 1.21
C ALA A 185 17.87 -2.11 0.68
N ASP A 186 17.65 -1.06 -0.12
CA ASP A 186 18.70 -0.13 -0.59
C ASP A 186 19.97 -0.86 -1.08
N ASP A 187 19.80 -1.74 -2.08
CA ASP A 187 20.84 -2.60 -2.66
C ASP A 187 21.53 -3.59 -1.68
N ALA A 188 20.92 -3.87 -0.53
CA ALA A 188 21.42 -4.89 0.39
C ALA A 188 21.49 -6.29 -0.28
N PRO A 189 22.42 -7.16 0.19
CA PRO A 189 22.50 -8.53 -0.32
C PRO A 189 21.17 -9.27 -0.25
N ALA A 190 20.91 -10.18 -1.19
CA ALA A 190 19.62 -10.86 -1.35
C ALA A 190 19.06 -11.46 -0.04
N ARG A 191 19.91 -12.05 0.80
CA ARG A 191 19.50 -12.59 2.11
C ARG A 191 18.96 -11.51 3.06
N VAL A 192 19.57 -10.32 3.06
CA VAL A 192 19.13 -9.18 3.87
C VAL A 192 17.84 -8.61 3.29
N ALA A 193 17.74 -8.49 1.96
CA ALA A 193 16.50 -8.08 1.30
C ALA A 193 15.32 -9.02 1.61
N ASP A 194 15.55 -10.34 1.61
CA ASP A 194 14.53 -11.32 1.99
C ASP A 194 14.14 -11.22 3.48
N ALA A 195 15.09 -10.93 4.37
CA ALA A 195 14.79 -10.70 5.78
C ALA A 195 13.93 -9.44 5.97
N ILE A 196 14.26 -8.34 5.27
CA ILE A 196 13.49 -7.10 5.25
C ILE A 196 12.10 -7.34 4.65
N ALA A 197 11.98 -8.08 3.55
CA ALA A 197 10.68 -8.41 2.94
C ALA A 197 9.78 -9.18 3.91
N LYS A 198 10.33 -10.17 4.64
CA LYS A 198 9.57 -10.90 5.67
C LYS A 198 9.19 -10.01 6.86
N ALA A 199 10.09 -9.12 7.30
CA ALA A 199 9.80 -8.17 8.36
C ALA A 199 8.72 -7.13 7.96
N ALA A 200 8.77 -6.65 6.73
CA ALA A 200 7.76 -5.77 6.13
C ALA A 200 6.40 -6.48 6.05
N ALA A 201 6.38 -7.76 5.64
CA ALA A 201 5.17 -8.59 5.65
C ALA A 201 4.54 -8.68 7.04
N VAL A 202 5.36 -8.85 8.10
CA VAL A 202 4.87 -8.83 9.49
C VAL A 202 4.17 -7.51 9.77
N LEU A 203 4.77 -6.36 9.49
CA LEU A 203 4.11 -5.06 9.69
C LEU A 203 2.80 -4.96 8.92
N GLU A 204 2.83 -5.28 7.63
CA GLU A 204 1.68 -5.16 6.74
C GLU A 204 0.50 -6.02 7.19
N LEU A 205 0.75 -7.28 7.54
CA LEU A 205 -0.28 -8.25 7.92
C LEU A 205 -0.63 -8.26 9.40
N THR A 206 0.01 -7.46 10.26
CA THR A 206 -0.27 -7.46 11.71
C THR A 206 -0.54 -6.10 12.33
N LEU A 207 -0.30 -4.98 11.63
CA LEU A 207 -0.81 -3.67 12.04
C LEU A 207 -2.34 -3.61 11.98
N ARG A 208 -2.93 -2.68 12.74
CA ARG A 208 -4.38 -2.43 12.71
C ARG A 208 -4.77 -1.85 11.35
N GLY A 209 -5.76 -2.47 10.72
CA GLY A 209 -6.26 -2.09 9.41
C GLY A 209 -6.40 -3.26 8.44
N THR A 210 -6.86 -2.94 7.22
CA THR A 210 -6.96 -3.88 6.11
C THR A 210 -5.67 -3.87 5.29
N PRO A 211 -4.91 -4.98 5.24
CA PRO A 211 -3.70 -5.07 4.42
C PRO A 211 -4.05 -5.19 2.92
N PHE A 212 -3.24 -4.57 2.07
CA PHE A 212 -3.30 -4.72 0.62
C PHE A 212 -1.95 -5.18 0.09
N LEU A 213 -1.88 -6.43 -0.35
CA LEU A 213 -0.68 -7.00 -0.95
C LEU A 213 -0.71 -6.78 -2.46
N TYR A 214 0.36 -6.22 -3.01
CA TYR A 214 0.60 -6.15 -4.44
C TYR A 214 1.34 -7.41 -4.91
N TYR A 215 1.04 -7.89 -6.12
CA TYR A 215 1.65 -9.12 -6.62
C TYR A 215 3.18 -9.00 -6.68
N GLY A 216 3.87 -10.05 -6.28
CA GLY A 216 5.33 -10.09 -6.25
C GLY A 216 5.92 -9.70 -4.89
N GLU A 217 5.19 -8.99 -4.02
CA GLU A 217 5.64 -8.73 -2.65
C GLU A 217 5.91 -10.05 -1.90
N GLU A 218 5.06 -11.04 -2.11
CA GLU A 218 5.12 -12.35 -1.48
C GLU A 218 6.32 -13.20 -1.93
N ILE A 219 6.97 -12.86 -3.04
CA ILE A 219 8.24 -13.48 -3.45
C ILE A 219 9.44 -12.54 -3.25
N GLY A 220 9.25 -11.38 -2.62
CA GLY A 220 10.28 -10.36 -2.47
C GLY A 220 10.79 -9.83 -3.82
N LEU A 221 9.90 -9.67 -4.80
CA LEU A 221 10.26 -9.16 -6.13
C LEU A 221 10.72 -7.70 -6.01
N PRO A 222 11.95 -7.33 -6.42
CA PRO A 222 12.38 -5.94 -6.48
C PRO A 222 11.83 -5.23 -7.71
N ASP A 223 11.95 -3.91 -7.74
CA ASP A 223 11.81 -3.11 -8.94
C ASP A 223 12.69 -3.66 -10.06
N VAL A 224 12.11 -3.74 -11.26
CA VAL A 224 12.83 -4.19 -12.44
C VAL A 224 13.45 -2.99 -13.15
N PRO A 225 14.77 -2.97 -13.37
CA PRO A 225 15.40 -1.90 -14.14
C PRO A 225 14.90 -1.90 -15.60
N ILE A 226 14.19 -0.84 -16.00
CA ILE A 226 13.63 -0.68 -17.35
C ILE A 226 14.50 0.28 -18.17
N PRO A 227 15.19 -0.20 -19.22
CA PRO A 227 15.92 0.66 -20.13
C PRO A 227 14.99 1.59 -20.87
N ARG A 228 15.52 2.75 -21.25
CA ARG A 228 14.75 3.81 -21.92
C ARG A 228 13.97 3.32 -23.14
N ALA A 229 14.54 2.42 -23.93
CA ALA A 229 13.91 1.90 -25.15
C ALA A 229 12.69 0.99 -24.88
N GLU A 230 12.52 0.53 -23.64
CA GLU A 230 11.45 -0.38 -23.23
C GLU A 230 10.41 0.26 -22.32
N ILE A 231 10.55 1.55 -22.01
CA ILE A 231 9.55 2.29 -21.24
C ILE A 231 8.25 2.35 -22.04
N VAL A 232 7.18 1.81 -21.46
CA VAL A 232 5.84 1.83 -22.03
C VAL A 232 4.94 2.81 -21.28
N ASP A 233 5.25 3.13 -20.01
CA ASP A 233 4.46 4.06 -19.21
C ASP A 233 4.46 5.47 -19.82
N PRO A 234 3.31 6.01 -20.26
CA PRO A 234 3.26 7.28 -20.99
C PRO A 234 3.89 8.48 -20.26
N PRO A 235 3.72 8.69 -18.93
CA PRO A 235 4.35 9.79 -18.22
C PRO A 235 5.88 9.76 -18.31
N ALA A 236 6.49 8.58 -18.10
CA ALA A 236 7.94 8.40 -18.24
C ALA A 236 8.42 8.46 -19.70
N ARG A 237 7.64 7.90 -20.64
CA ARG A 237 7.97 7.89 -22.07
C ARG A 237 7.92 9.29 -22.69
N ARG A 238 6.90 10.09 -22.34
CA ARG A 238 6.74 11.49 -22.76
C ARG A 238 7.70 12.42 -22.03
N GLY A 239 8.08 12.08 -20.80
CA GLY A 239 9.05 12.82 -20.02
C GLY A 239 10.44 12.88 -20.68
N GLY A 240 10.95 14.08 -20.92
CA GLY A 240 12.36 14.28 -21.29
C GLY A 240 13.34 13.84 -20.18
N PRO A 241 14.66 13.86 -20.43
CA PRO A 241 15.67 13.50 -19.42
C PRO A 241 15.53 14.28 -18.11
N ILE A 242 15.22 15.58 -18.21
CA ILE A 242 14.98 16.45 -17.04
C ILE A 242 13.76 15.97 -16.26
N ALA A 243 12.65 15.69 -16.94
CA ALA A 243 11.41 15.21 -16.31
C ALA A 243 11.62 13.89 -15.55
N ARG A 244 12.43 12.99 -16.11
CA ARG A 244 12.84 11.73 -15.47
C ARG A 244 13.77 11.92 -14.29
N ALA A 245 14.68 12.89 -14.35
CA ALA A 245 15.56 13.21 -13.23
C ALA A 245 14.82 13.86 -12.05
N ILE A 246 13.83 14.72 -12.33
CA ILE A 246 13.07 15.41 -11.28
C ILE A 246 11.90 14.58 -10.71
N ALA A 247 11.44 13.57 -11.46
CA ALA A 247 10.35 12.67 -11.08
C ALA A 247 10.63 11.22 -11.51
N PRO A 248 11.66 10.56 -10.94
CA PRO A 248 12.02 9.19 -11.30
C PRO A 248 10.87 8.19 -11.09
N TRP A 249 9.99 8.43 -10.13
CA TRP A 249 8.78 7.64 -9.86
C TRP A 249 7.72 7.70 -10.97
N TRP A 250 7.87 8.56 -11.99
CA TRP A 250 6.98 8.52 -13.16
C TRP A 250 7.17 7.27 -14.01
N ASN A 251 8.28 6.54 -13.86
CA ASN A 251 8.43 5.26 -14.52
C ASN A 251 7.87 4.15 -13.65
N ARG A 252 6.57 3.90 -13.78
CA ARG A 252 5.88 2.87 -13.00
C ARG A 252 6.10 1.46 -13.56
N ASP A 253 6.72 1.34 -14.75
CA ASP A 253 7.01 0.05 -15.39
C ASP A 253 7.88 -0.85 -14.51
N GLN A 254 8.74 -0.26 -13.67
CA GLN A 254 9.62 -0.99 -12.75
C GLN A 254 8.86 -1.88 -11.75
N ALA A 255 7.65 -1.45 -11.37
CA ALA A 255 6.76 -2.21 -10.48
C ALA A 255 5.74 -3.06 -11.25
N ARG A 256 5.71 -3.00 -12.58
CA ARG A 256 4.70 -3.65 -13.44
C ARG A 256 5.25 -4.80 -14.27
N ALA A 257 6.53 -5.14 -14.09
CA ALA A 257 7.14 -6.28 -14.75
C ALA A 257 6.38 -7.58 -14.47
N PRO A 258 6.23 -8.49 -15.45
CA PRO A 258 5.39 -9.68 -15.29
C PRO A 258 5.87 -10.59 -14.16
N MET A 259 4.91 -11.30 -13.54
CA MET A 259 5.17 -12.22 -12.43
C MET A 259 6.02 -13.42 -12.88
N PRO A 260 7.16 -13.71 -12.21
CA PRO A 260 7.94 -14.90 -12.48
C PRO A 260 7.32 -16.13 -11.79
N TRP A 261 6.62 -16.96 -12.55
CA TRP A 261 5.99 -18.20 -12.07
C TRP A 261 6.97 -19.36 -11.93
N SER A 262 7.94 -19.50 -12.84
CA SER A 262 8.93 -20.58 -12.84
C SER A 262 10.26 -20.14 -13.48
N ASP A 263 11.21 -21.07 -13.63
CA ASP A 263 12.46 -20.87 -14.36
C ASP A 263 12.38 -21.18 -15.87
N ALA A 264 11.16 -21.43 -16.37
CA ALA A 264 10.91 -21.53 -17.81
C ALA A 264 11.16 -20.19 -18.54
N PRO A 265 11.30 -20.19 -19.88
CA PRO A 265 11.37 -18.96 -20.67
C PRO A 265 10.25 -17.97 -20.31
N ASN A 266 10.59 -16.68 -20.28
CA ASN A 266 9.72 -15.59 -19.80
C ASN A 266 9.17 -15.80 -18.38
N GLY A 267 9.92 -16.51 -17.52
CA GLY A 267 9.52 -16.86 -16.16
C GLY A 267 8.22 -17.66 -16.08
N GLY A 268 7.85 -18.38 -17.13
CA GLY A 268 6.56 -19.09 -17.21
C GLY A 268 5.33 -18.18 -17.33
N PHE A 269 5.51 -16.86 -17.47
CA PHE A 269 4.41 -15.91 -17.65
C PHE A 269 3.73 -16.02 -19.02
N SER A 270 4.53 -16.27 -20.07
CA SER A 270 4.04 -16.35 -21.45
C SER A 270 4.96 -17.21 -22.31
N SER A 271 4.38 -17.89 -23.29
CA SER A 271 5.13 -18.56 -24.37
C SER A 271 5.76 -17.57 -25.36
N HIS A 272 5.36 -16.30 -25.32
CA HIS A 272 5.85 -15.22 -26.19
C HIS A 272 6.55 -14.13 -25.38
N ARG A 273 7.31 -13.26 -26.06
CA ARG A 273 7.93 -12.09 -25.41
C ARG A 273 6.85 -11.25 -24.71
N PRO A 274 6.91 -11.08 -23.38
CA PRO A 274 5.92 -10.29 -22.67
C PRO A 274 6.02 -8.80 -23.02
N TRP A 275 4.98 -8.05 -22.68
CA TRP A 275 4.86 -6.61 -22.95
C TRP A 275 5.92 -5.77 -22.21
N LEU A 276 6.41 -6.26 -21.08
CA LEU A 276 7.56 -5.75 -20.33
C LEU A 276 8.55 -6.89 -20.07
N ARG A 277 9.83 -6.55 -19.89
CA ARG A 277 10.87 -7.53 -19.52
C ARG A 277 10.58 -8.18 -18.16
N MET A 278 11.07 -9.41 -18.00
CA MET A 278 11.12 -10.08 -16.70
C MET A 278 12.19 -9.44 -15.80
N ALA A 279 12.07 -9.66 -14.49
CA ALA A 279 13.13 -9.35 -13.54
C ALA A 279 14.43 -10.12 -13.90
N PRO A 280 15.63 -9.52 -13.72
CA PRO A 280 16.90 -10.19 -14.05
C PRO A 280 17.11 -11.52 -13.33
N ASP A 281 16.57 -11.66 -12.11
CA ASP A 281 16.68 -12.86 -11.28
C ASP A 281 15.44 -13.78 -11.37
N ALA A 282 14.57 -13.61 -12.37
CA ALA A 282 13.33 -14.40 -12.52
C ALA A 282 13.55 -15.93 -12.54
N ALA A 283 14.69 -16.40 -13.05
CA ALA A 283 15.02 -17.82 -13.07
C ALA A 283 15.27 -18.41 -11.66
N THR A 284 15.68 -17.58 -10.70
CA THR A 284 15.99 -17.99 -9.32
C THR A 284 14.96 -17.50 -8.30
N ARG A 285 14.38 -16.32 -8.52
CA ARG A 285 13.30 -15.72 -7.72
C ARG A 285 11.97 -15.87 -8.46
N ASN A 286 11.36 -17.04 -8.33
CA ASN A 286 10.05 -17.35 -8.90
C ASN A 286 9.17 -18.16 -7.94
N VAL A 287 7.87 -18.19 -8.23
CA VAL A 287 6.85 -18.88 -7.42
C VAL A 287 7.15 -20.36 -7.26
N ALA A 288 7.56 -21.06 -8.33
CA ALA A 288 7.83 -22.50 -8.28
C ALA A 288 8.97 -22.84 -7.30
N ARG A 289 10.11 -22.15 -7.41
CA ARG A 289 11.25 -22.35 -6.50
C ARG A 289 10.90 -21.99 -5.07
N GLN A 290 10.30 -20.82 -4.83
CA GLN A 290 9.96 -20.41 -3.47
C GLN A 290 8.85 -21.26 -2.85
N SER A 291 7.93 -21.81 -3.64
CA SER A 291 6.91 -22.73 -3.13
C SER A 291 7.48 -24.05 -2.65
N ALA A 292 8.61 -24.50 -3.21
CA ALA A 292 9.30 -25.72 -2.81
C ALA A 292 10.24 -25.50 -1.61
N ASP A 293 10.61 -24.26 -1.30
CA ASP A 293 11.49 -23.89 -0.19
C ASP A 293 10.67 -23.38 1.02
N PRO A 294 10.62 -24.12 2.14
CA PRO A 294 9.90 -23.70 3.34
C PRO A 294 10.48 -22.45 4.01
N THR A 295 11.73 -22.10 3.69
CA THR A 295 12.43 -20.93 4.24
C THR A 295 12.27 -19.68 3.38
N SER A 296 11.62 -19.78 2.22
CA SER A 296 11.44 -18.67 1.27
C SER A 296 10.56 -17.54 1.81
N VAL A 297 10.58 -16.40 1.12
CA VAL A 297 9.67 -15.27 1.40
C VAL A 297 8.21 -15.72 1.20
N LEU A 298 7.91 -16.44 0.11
CA LEU A 298 6.56 -16.94 -0.17
C LEU A 298 6.03 -17.88 0.91
N SER A 299 6.85 -18.83 1.34
CA SER A 299 6.48 -19.77 2.41
C SER A 299 6.29 -19.04 3.75
N PHE A 300 7.03 -17.95 3.99
CA PHE A 300 6.82 -17.09 5.15
C PHE A 300 5.49 -16.31 5.07
N TYR A 301 5.20 -15.66 3.93
CA TYR A 301 3.93 -14.96 3.70
C TYR A 301 2.73 -15.90 3.89
N ARG A 302 2.77 -17.11 3.33
CA ARG A 302 1.71 -18.12 3.52
C ARG A 302 1.47 -18.42 5.00
N ARG A 303 2.54 -18.70 5.77
CA ARG A 303 2.43 -18.96 7.22
C ARG A 303 1.86 -17.76 7.97
N LEU A 304 2.29 -16.55 7.64
CA LEU A 304 1.83 -15.33 8.27
C LEU A 304 0.35 -15.01 7.96
N VAL A 305 -0.12 -15.27 6.74
CA VAL A 305 -1.54 -15.15 6.38
C VAL A 305 -2.39 -16.14 7.16
N TRP A 306 -1.95 -17.40 7.27
CA TRP A 306 -2.65 -18.38 8.11
C TRP A 306 -2.65 -18.00 9.59
N LEU A 307 -1.53 -17.47 10.09
CA LEU A 307 -1.44 -16.93 11.44
C LEU A 307 -2.46 -15.79 11.65
N ARG A 308 -2.47 -14.78 10.77
CA ARG A 308 -3.45 -13.68 10.84
C ARG A 308 -4.89 -14.21 10.87
N ARG A 309 -5.20 -15.23 10.05
CA ARG A 309 -6.52 -15.84 10.00
C ARG A 309 -6.89 -16.57 11.30
N ALA A 310 -5.92 -17.19 11.97
CA ALA A 310 -6.15 -17.93 13.20
C ALA A 310 -6.31 -17.04 14.46
N HIS A 311 -5.82 -15.80 14.42
CA HIS A 311 -5.76 -14.90 15.57
C HIS A 311 -6.62 -13.64 15.36
N PRO A 312 -7.87 -13.58 15.90
CA PRO A 312 -8.75 -12.41 15.82
C PRO A 312 -8.10 -11.07 16.24
N ALA A 313 -7.17 -11.10 17.20
CA ALA A 313 -6.40 -9.91 17.60
C ALA A 313 -5.67 -9.27 16.42
N LEU A 314 -5.12 -10.07 15.51
CA LEU A 314 -4.44 -9.55 14.32
C LEU A 314 -5.43 -8.96 13.30
N GLN A 315 -6.65 -9.49 13.23
CA GLN A 315 -7.67 -9.05 12.26
C GLN A 315 -8.37 -7.76 12.70
N VAL A 316 -8.96 -7.77 13.89
CA VAL A 316 -9.87 -6.71 14.38
C VAL A 316 -9.43 -6.07 15.69
N GLY A 317 -8.37 -6.59 16.32
CA GLY A 317 -7.94 -6.14 17.63
C GLY A 317 -7.50 -4.67 17.66
N THR A 318 -7.58 -4.07 18.84
CA THR A 318 -7.03 -2.74 19.13
C THR A 318 -5.52 -2.70 18.89
N TYR A 319 -4.94 -1.50 18.84
CA TYR A 319 -3.50 -1.32 18.72
C TYR A 319 -2.97 -0.54 19.92
N ARG A 320 -1.83 -0.97 20.46
CA ARG A 320 -1.09 -0.20 21.46
C ARG A 320 0.41 -0.36 21.30
N ARG A 321 1.13 0.75 21.22
CA ARG A 321 2.59 0.76 21.08
C ARG A 321 3.28 0.21 22.34
N LEU A 322 4.35 -0.56 22.15
CA LEU A 322 5.25 -1.01 23.20
C LEU A 322 6.54 -0.17 23.23
N ALA A 323 7.17 -0.12 24.39
CA ALA A 323 8.48 0.49 24.54
C ALA A 323 9.55 -0.40 23.87
N ALA A 324 10.38 0.24 23.05
CA ALA A 324 11.47 -0.40 22.33
C ALA A 324 12.71 0.51 22.33
N SER A 325 13.89 -0.09 22.21
CA SER A 325 15.17 0.60 22.05
C SER A 325 15.98 0.02 20.89
N GLY A 326 16.92 0.81 20.39
CA GLY A 326 17.52 0.57 19.07
C GLY A 326 16.53 0.96 17.97
N ASP A 327 16.64 0.31 16.82
CA ASP A 327 15.79 0.57 15.65
C ASP A 327 14.58 -0.38 15.60
N ALA A 328 14.02 -0.70 16.77
CA ALA A 328 12.86 -1.58 16.90
C ALA A 328 11.54 -0.80 16.96
N PHE A 329 10.51 -1.39 16.35
CA PHE A 329 9.12 -0.99 16.50
C PHE A 329 8.31 -2.20 16.95
N ALA A 330 7.53 -2.01 18.02
CA ALA A 330 6.75 -3.07 18.64
C ALA A 330 5.41 -2.56 19.15
N TYR A 331 4.43 -3.44 19.17
CA TYR A 331 3.07 -3.13 19.57
C TYR A 331 2.30 -4.39 19.99
N ILE A 332 1.20 -4.17 20.67
CA ILE A 332 0.21 -5.17 21.02
C ILE A 332 -1.02 -4.98 20.14
N ARG A 333 -1.56 -6.12 19.69
CA ARG A 333 -2.90 -6.25 19.15
C ARG A 333 -3.77 -7.04 20.13
N ALA A 334 -4.96 -6.55 20.45
CA ALA A 334 -5.81 -7.20 21.46
C ALA A 334 -7.30 -7.17 21.14
N THR A 335 -7.98 -8.28 21.44
CA THR A 335 -9.43 -8.34 21.64
C THR A 335 -9.71 -8.63 23.12
N GLU A 336 -10.97 -8.79 23.50
CA GLU A 336 -11.33 -9.25 24.85
C GLU A 336 -10.76 -10.64 25.17
N ALA A 337 -10.64 -11.52 24.17
CA ALA A 337 -10.26 -12.92 24.35
C ALA A 337 -8.78 -13.23 24.05
N GLU A 338 -8.10 -12.37 23.29
CA GLU A 338 -6.79 -12.66 22.74
C GLU A 338 -5.87 -11.43 22.70
N THR A 339 -4.62 -11.62 23.10
CA THR A 339 -3.54 -10.63 23.03
C THR A 339 -2.36 -11.20 22.25
N VAL A 340 -1.88 -10.44 21.27
CA VAL A 340 -0.70 -10.76 20.46
C VAL A 340 0.27 -9.58 20.51
N ALA A 341 1.55 -9.85 20.79
CA ALA A 341 2.63 -8.88 20.66
C ALA A 341 3.37 -9.07 19.35
N VAL A 342 3.70 -7.97 18.70
CA VAL A 342 4.49 -7.94 17.46
C VAL A 342 5.70 -7.06 17.70
N ALA A 343 6.86 -7.51 17.23
CA ALA A 343 8.10 -6.78 17.35
C ALA A 343 8.94 -6.93 16.07
N VAL A 344 9.44 -5.82 15.56
CA VAL A 344 10.22 -5.76 14.32
C VAL A 344 11.46 -4.89 14.54
N ASN A 345 12.63 -5.42 14.23
CA ASN A 345 13.88 -4.68 14.18
C ASN A 345 14.15 -4.21 12.74
N PHE A 346 14.32 -2.91 12.54
CA PHE A 346 14.59 -2.30 11.24
C PHE A 346 16.10 -2.20 10.97
N GLY A 347 16.91 -2.27 12.03
CA GLY A 347 18.31 -1.93 11.99
C GLY A 347 19.25 -3.09 11.67
N ARG A 348 20.51 -2.71 11.39
CA ARG A 348 21.65 -3.61 11.18
C ARG A 348 22.23 -4.18 12.48
N GLY A 349 21.87 -3.60 13.63
CA GLY A 349 22.32 -4.03 14.96
C GLY A 349 21.21 -4.68 15.77
N PRO A 350 21.53 -5.24 16.95
CA PRO A 350 20.52 -5.77 17.85
C PRO A 350 19.61 -4.66 18.38
N ALA A 351 18.35 -5.00 18.61
CA ALA A 351 17.36 -4.10 19.22
C ALA A 351 16.64 -4.80 20.37
N ARG A 352 15.97 -4.03 21.24
CA ARG A 352 15.30 -4.59 22.42
C ARG A 352 13.88 -4.08 22.54
N VAL A 353 12.99 -4.96 22.99
CA VAL A 353 11.59 -4.65 23.25
C VAL A 353 11.26 -5.05 24.68
N VAL A 354 10.53 -4.19 25.38
CA VAL A 354 10.03 -4.49 26.72
C VAL A 354 8.66 -5.13 26.58
N LEU A 355 8.58 -6.43 26.89
CA LEU A 355 7.32 -7.16 26.90
C LEU A 355 6.67 -7.01 28.29
N GLU A 356 5.38 -6.69 28.31
CA GLU A 356 4.65 -6.56 29.55
C GLU A 356 4.44 -7.92 30.21
N SER A 357 4.51 -7.94 31.54
CA SER A 357 4.10 -9.08 32.35
C SER A 357 2.60 -9.34 32.14
N GLN A 358 2.24 -10.57 31.80
CA GLN A 358 0.84 -10.93 31.64
C GLN A 358 0.21 -11.24 33.01
N THR A 359 -1.11 -11.05 33.10
CA THR A 359 -1.90 -11.46 34.27
C THR A 359 -1.79 -12.97 34.49
N GLY A 360 -1.56 -13.38 35.74
CA GLY A 360 -1.40 -14.79 36.11
C GLY A 360 0.01 -15.36 35.93
N GLY A 361 1.02 -14.53 35.63
CA GLY A 361 2.42 -14.98 35.52
C GLY A 361 2.74 -15.75 34.25
N MET A 362 1.81 -15.82 33.29
CA MET A 362 2.03 -16.49 32.01
C MET A 362 3.03 -15.71 31.13
N GLY A 363 3.89 -16.45 30.44
CA GLY A 363 4.84 -15.89 29.49
C GLY A 363 4.22 -15.62 28.12
N TRP A 364 5.05 -15.15 27.21
CA TRP A 364 4.76 -15.06 25.80
C TRP A 364 5.25 -16.33 25.09
N ARG A 365 4.55 -16.75 24.04
CA ARG A 365 4.98 -17.86 23.17
C ARG A 365 5.18 -17.35 21.75
N ARG A 366 6.30 -17.70 21.12
CA ARG A 366 6.56 -17.42 19.71
C ARG A 366 5.57 -18.18 18.84
N LEU A 367 4.77 -17.43 18.08
CA LEU A 367 3.84 -17.97 17.09
C LEU A 367 4.49 -18.03 15.71
N LEU A 368 5.29 -17.01 15.37
CA LEU A 368 6.06 -16.94 14.13
C LEU A 368 7.27 -16.00 14.31
N GLY A 369 8.36 -16.29 13.60
CA GLY A 369 9.52 -15.40 13.52
C GLY A 369 10.22 -15.51 12.17
N THR A 370 10.91 -14.44 11.77
CA THR A 370 11.67 -14.41 10.50
C THR A 370 12.99 -15.16 10.56
N HIS A 371 13.43 -15.50 11.77
CA HIS A 371 14.66 -16.21 12.04
C HIS A 371 14.38 -17.38 13.00
N ASP A 372 15.17 -18.44 12.87
CA ASP A 372 15.11 -19.60 13.77
C ASP A 372 15.47 -19.19 15.21
N ALA A 373 14.77 -19.75 16.19
CA ALA A 373 15.02 -19.54 17.61
C ALA A 373 15.25 -20.88 18.30
N ALA A 374 16.06 -20.86 19.37
CA ALA A 374 16.31 -22.05 20.19
C ALA A 374 15.12 -22.39 21.09
N ASP A 375 14.37 -21.38 21.56
CA ASP A 375 13.24 -21.53 22.45
C ASP A 375 12.02 -20.74 21.95
N ASP A 376 10.83 -21.36 22.08
CA ASP A 376 9.54 -20.74 21.74
C ASP A 376 8.94 -19.96 22.92
N ALA A 377 9.40 -20.17 24.15
CA ALA A 377 8.90 -19.48 25.35
C ALA A 377 9.72 -18.21 25.64
N VAL A 378 9.03 -17.10 25.84
CA VAL A 378 9.62 -15.79 26.18
C VAL A 378 8.99 -15.33 27.50
N PRO A 379 9.74 -15.28 28.62
CA PRO A 379 9.17 -14.89 29.92
C PRO A 379 8.49 -13.51 29.90
N GLY A 380 7.36 -13.35 30.59
CA GLY A 380 6.70 -12.04 30.76
C GLY A 380 7.55 -11.07 31.58
N GLY A 381 7.50 -9.78 31.27
CA GLY A 381 8.36 -8.76 31.92
C GLY A 381 9.83 -8.81 31.48
N SER A 382 10.18 -9.68 30.52
CA SER A 382 11.53 -9.79 29.98
C SER A 382 11.81 -8.75 28.89
N ARG A 383 13.10 -8.49 28.67
CA ARG A 383 13.58 -7.76 27.50
C ARG A 383 13.80 -8.78 26.39
N LEU A 384 12.95 -8.72 25.36
CA LEU A 384 13.16 -9.48 24.13
C LEU A 384 14.28 -8.82 23.34
N GLU A 385 15.35 -9.56 23.06
CA GLU A 385 16.37 -9.15 22.12
C GLU A 385 16.00 -9.59 20.70
N LEU A 386 16.14 -8.67 19.75
CA LEU A 386 15.91 -8.91 18.32
C LEU A 386 17.23 -8.83 17.58
N ARG A 387 17.52 -9.84 16.75
CA ARG A 387 18.63 -9.79 15.79
C ARG A 387 18.36 -8.75 14.70
N PRO A 388 19.38 -8.34 13.92
CA PRO A 388 19.21 -7.46 12.78
C PRO A 388 18.10 -7.96 11.85
N TYR A 389 17.16 -7.08 11.48
CA TYR A 389 16.03 -7.42 10.60
C TYR A 389 15.11 -8.54 11.10
N GLU A 390 15.17 -8.90 12.39
CA GLU A 390 14.29 -9.90 12.98
C GLU A 390 12.90 -9.31 13.23
N ALA A 391 11.88 -10.06 12.84
CA ALA A 391 10.50 -9.81 13.23
C ALA A 391 9.92 -11.05 13.89
N VAL A 392 9.13 -10.84 14.95
CA VAL A 392 8.48 -11.91 15.70
C VAL A 392 7.03 -11.54 16.04
N VAL A 393 6.19 -12.57 16.06
CA VAL A 393 4.81 -12.51 16.51
C VAL A 393 4.67 -13.46 17.70
N LEU A 394 4.19 -12.94 18.82
CA LEU A 394 4.10 -13.63 20.09
C LEU A 394 2.64 -13.67 20.58
N GLY A 395 2.16 -14.83 20.99
CA GLY A 395 0.86 -15.01 21.62
C GLY A 395 1.00 -15.18 23.13
N ARG A 396 -0.12 -15.11 23.84
CA ARG A 396 -0.17 -15.50 25.26
C ARG A 396 0.12 -17.01 25.39
N GLY A 397 1.08 -17.36 26.24
CA GLY A 397 1.48 -18.74 26.53
C GLY A 397 0.48 -19.50 27.40
#